data_AF-A0A7J7PIW0-F1
#
_entry.id   AF-A0A7J7PIW0-F1
#
_cell.length_a   1.000
_cell.length_b   1.000
_cell.length_c   1.000
_cell.angle_alpha   90.00
_cell.angle_beta   90.00
_cell.angle_gamma   90.00
#
_symmetry.space_group_name_H-M   'P 1'
#
loop_
_entity.id
_entity.type
_entity.pdbx_description
1 polymer ?
#
loop_
_entity_poly.entity_id
_entity_poly.type
_entity_poly.pdbx_seq_one_letter_code
_entity_poly.pdbx_strand_id
1 'polypeptide(L)'
;MHAMTSCTLACLLQGYRTVSDKVWTIGQTSREGDLIATVIDPDPASASSSIDDDDERDTGNIRSSSSSSGSGSSSGQGKEVAPLLAVYELLLSAGFDPEAAHAAYMIDELSSKLAVAIAPDSWRPASELSADDFQVAAISEVWQRTGYIRVDCQARPGYRLRLVLRDEQGIAEDLDSRMLGLKRTELAGVLSGKPRPRPLAALLFTDIGRGSMLYDSPSYESSVVSSYLPVPLAGVFGSAQVSTANGKAALYEFTSALAVLRPLVAVTQSQQADG
;
A
#
# COMPACT_ATOMS: atom_id res chain seq x y z
N MET A 1 -24.27 -5.87 -37.62
CA MET A 1 -23.25 -6.68 -36.94
C MET A 1 -22.84 -5.98 -35.67
N HIS A 2 -23.37 -6.38 -34.50
CA HIS A 2 -22.94 -5.82 -33.23
C HIS A 2 -21.62 -6.49 -32.82
N ALA A 3 -20.50 -5.77 -32.98
CA ALA A 3 -19.24 -6.18 -32.40
C ALA A 3 -19.37 -6.06 -30.88
N MET A 4 -19.55 -7.18 -30.18
CA MET A 4 -19.47 -7.21 -28.72
C MET A 4 -18.07 -6.73 -28.32
N THR A 5 -18.00 -5.78 -27.40
CA THR A 5 -16.72 -5.23 -26.89
C THR A 5 -16.45 -5.86 -25.54
N SER A 6 -15.24 -6.40 -25.35
CA SER A 6 -14.78 -6.85 -24.05
C SER A 6 -14.01 -5.72 -23.36
N CYS A 7 -14.38 -5.44 -22.11
CA CYS A 7 -13.65 -4.53 -21.24
C CYS A 7 -12.86 -5.37 -20.24
N THR A 8 -11.54 -5.28 -20.30
CA THR A 8 -10.67 -5.86 -19.27
C THR A 8 -10.08 -4.71 -18.49
N LEU A 9 -10.30 -4.69 -17.16
CA LEU A 9 -9.53 -3.84 -16.26
C LEU A 9 -8.07 -4.29 -16.40
N ALA A 10 -7.26 -3.45 -17.02
CA ALA A 10 -5.91 -3.82 -17.40
C ALA A 10 -4.94 -3.64 -16.23
N CYS A 11 -5.18 -2.65 -15.37
CA CYS A 11 -4.28 -2.32 -14.28
C CYS A 11 -4.92 -1.40 -13.22
N LEU A 12 -4.61 -1.66 -11.95
CA LEU A 12 -4.78 -0.73 -10.82
C LEU A 12 -3.41 -0.10 -10.51
N LEU A 13 -3.35 1.22 -10.48
CA LEU A 13 -2.15 2.04 -10.34
C LEU A 13 -2.20 2.73 -8.99
N GLN A 14 -1.43 2.26 -8.01
CA GLN A 14 -1.42 2.89 -6.69
C GLN A 14 -0.24 3.85 -6.59
N GLY A 15 0.95 3.42 -7.01
CA GLY A 15 2.13 4.27 -7.09
C GLY A 15 2.58 4.84 -5.75
N TYR A 16 3.69 4.35 -5.22
CA TYR A 16 4.25 4.85 -3.98
C TYR A 16 5.72 4.46 -3.87
N ARG A 17 6.47 5.19 -3.05
CA ARG A 17 7.81 4.78 -2.61
C ARG A 17 7.76 4.28 -1.18
N THR A 18 8.56 3.26 -0.86
CA THR A 18 8.72 2.82 0.52
C THR A 18 9.71 3.72 1.23
N VAL A 19 9.42 4.09 2.48
CA VAL A 19 10.40 4.81 3.33
C VAL A 19 11.51 3.85 3.79
N SER A 20 11.16 2.57 3.94
CA SER A 20 12.03 1.48 4.37
C SER A 20 11.42 0.14 3.93
N ASP A 21 12.22 -0.91 3.92
CA ASP A 21 11.76 -2.30 3.70
C ASP A 21 11.03 -2.87 4.93
N LYS A 22 10.98 -2.12 6.04
CA LYS A 22 10.33 -2.54 7.28
C LYS A 22 8.84 -2.78 7.08
N VAL A 23 8.38 -3.95 7.53
CA VAL A 23 6.97 -4.36 7.46
C VAL A 23 6.50 -4.76 8.84
N TRP A 24 5.58 -4.01 9.40
CA TRP A 24 4.97 -4.35 10.69
C TRP A 24 3.81 -5.33 10.54
N THR A 25 3.49 -6.01 11.63
CA THR A 25 2.21 -6.70 11.79
C THR A 25 1.27 -5.82 12.61
N ILE A 26 0.03 -5.64 12.20
CA ILE A 26 -0.97 -4.91 12.99
C ILE A 26 -1.35 -5.77 14.20
N GLY A 27 -1.24 -5.22 15.40
CA GLY A 27 -1.56 -5.90 16.66
C GLY A 27 -3.02 -5.74 17.02
N GLN A 28 -3.40 -4.52 17.44
CA GLN A 28 -4.74 -4.19 17.89
C GLN A 28 -5.37 -3.09 17.02
N THR A 29 -6.67 -3.22 16.77
CA THR A 29 -7.47 -2.24 16.03
C THR A 29 -8.77 -1.90 16.75
N SER A 30 -9.46 -0.84 16.35
CA SER A 30 -10.89 -0.64 16.67
C SER A 30 -11.74 -1.79 16.14
N ARG A 31 -13.00 -1.85 16.58
CA ARG A 31 -13.99 -2.81 16.10
C ARG A 31 -14.31 -2.59 14.61
N GLU A 32 -14.34 -1.33 14.20
CA GLU A 32 -14.58 -0.87 12.84
C GLU A 32 -13.39 -1.17 11.92
N GLY A 33 -12.18 -1.29 12.49
CA GLY A 33 -10.94 -1.58 11.77
C GLY A 33 -10.32 -0.35 11.11
N ASP A 34 -10.78 0.85 11.46
CA ASP A 34 -10.29 2.14 10.96
C ASP A 34 -9.24 2.78 11.88
N LEU A 35 -9.07 2.28 13.10
CA LEU A 35 -8.09 2.75 14.07
C LEU A 35 -7.09 1.63 14.35
N ILE A 36 -5.80 1.93 14.25
CA ILE A 36 -4.71 1.04 14.64
C ILE A 36 -4.16 1.53 15.98
N ALA A 37 -4.27 0.67 17.00
CA ALA A 37 -3.82 0.96 18.35
C ALA A 37 -2.38 0.50 18.59
N THR A 38 -1.99 -0.61 17.97
CA THR A 38 -0.66 -1.20 18.12
C THR A 38 -0.17 -1.86 16.84
N VAL A 39 1.15 -1.87 16.68
CA VAL A 39 1.86 -2.66 15.66
C VAL A 39 2.95 -3.49 16.33
N ILE A 40 3.27 -4.63 15.75
CA ILE A 40 4.31 -5.56 16.19
C ILE A 40 5.53 -5.32 15.31
N ASP A 41 6.61 -4.89 15.93
CA ASP A 41 7.90 -4.69 15.28
C ASP A 41 8.59 -6.03 14.99
N PRO A 42 8.93 -6.35 13.72
CA PRO A 42 9.63 -7.58 13.35
C PRO A 42 11.08 -7.63 13.83
N ASP A 43 11.72 -6.47 14.05
CA ASP A 43 13.12 -6.37 14.50
C ASP A 43 13.15 -5.74 15.90
N PRO A 44 12.91 -6.52 16.97
CA PRO A 44 13.02 -6.02 18.33
C PRO A 44 14.49 -5.90 18.73
N ALA A 45 15.25 -4.91 18.22
CA ALA A 45 16.61 -4.69 18.71
C ALA A 45 17.07 -3.21 18.74
N SER A 46 17.50 -2.80 19.95
CA SER A 46 18.41 -1.70 20.34
C SER A 46 17.86 -0.51 21.15
N ALA A 47 16.70 -0.61 21.81
CA ALA A 47 16.38 0.29 22.93
C ALA A 47 16.74 -0.35 24.29
N SER A 48 18.04 -0.61 24.49
CA SER A 48 18.62 -0.81 25.82
C SER A 48 19.99 -0.14 25.87
N SER A 49 20.01 1.19 25.77
CA SER A 49 20.99 1.93 26.56
C SER A 49 20.49 1.85 28.00
N SER A 50 20.92 0.83 28.73
CA SER A 50 20.94 0.92 30.19
C SER A 50 21.78 2.15 30.51
N ILE A 51 21.13 3.17 31.05
CA ILE A 51 21.81 4.17 31.84
C ILE A 51 22.29 3.38 33.05
N ASP A 52 23.58 3.08 33.09
CA ASP A 52 24.25 2.58 34.27
C ASP A 52 24.28 3.75 35.28
N ASP A 53 23.19 3.90 36.03
CA ASP A 53 23.20 4.66 37.27
C ASP A 53 23.85 3.76 38.33
N ASP A 54 25.18 3.87 38.42
CA ASP A 54 25.93 3.52 39.62
C ASP A 54 25.42 4.40 40.77
N ASP A 55 24.57 3.85 41.64
CA ASP A 55 24.52 4.30 43.02
C ASP A 55 24.13 3.15 43.95
N GLU A 56 25.15 2.59 44.59
CA GLU A 56 25.03 1.76 45.78
C GLU A 56 24.22 2.51 46.86
N ARG A 57 23.12 1.91 47.32
CA ARG A 57 22.82 1.91 48.76
C ARG A 57 21.84 0.83 49.23
N ASP A 58 22.21 0.32 50.38
CA ASP A 58 21.78 -0.84 51.13
C ASP A 58 20.37 -0.73 51.79
N THR A 59 19.88 -1.90 52.21
CA THR A 59 18.87 -2.21 53.22
C THR A 59 17.41 -2.47 52.80
N GLY A 60 16.88 -3.63 53.24
CA GLY A 60 15.51 -3.70 53.76
C GLY A 60 14.52 -4.69 53.10
N ASN A 61 14.61 -5.94 53.54
CA ASN A 61 13.61 -7.00 53.42
C ASN A 61 12.15 -6.58 53.73
N ILE A 62 11.20 -6.69 52.77
CA ILE A 62 9.76 -6.96 53.03
C ILE A 62 9.15 -7.85 51.94
N ARG A 63 8.52 -8.94 52.38
CA ARG A 63 7.70 -9.87 51.60
C ARG A 63 6.34 -9.25 51.28
N SER A 64 5.89 -9.33 50.02
CA SER A 64 4.46 -9.33 49.71
C SER A 64 4.19 -10.07 48.41
N SER A 65 3.47 -11.18 48.55
CA SER A 65 2.85 -11.99 47.52
C SER A 65 1.76 -11.23 46.78
N SER A 66 1.81 -11.22 45.45
CA SER A 66 0.63 -11.06 44.61
C SER A 66 0.77 -11.93 43.36
N SER A 67 0.03 -13.02 43.38
CA SER A 67 -0.24 -13.90 42.26
C SER A 67 -1.12 -13.21 41.23
N SER A 68 -0.61 -12.99 40.03
CA SER A 68 -1.44 -12.81 38.83
C SER A 68 -0.83 -13.63 37.70
N SER A 69 -1.23 -14.90 37.65
CA SER A 69 -0.97 -15.83 36.55
C SER A 69 -1.82 -15.41 35.35
N GLY A 70 -1.28 -14.52 34.53
CA GLY A 70 -1.75 -14.26 33.17
C GLY A 70 -1.09 -15.25 32.23
N SER A 71 -1.86 -16.20 31.72
CA SER A 71 -1.44 -17.19 30.72
C SER A 71 -1.07 -16.48 29.41
N GLY A 72 0.22 -16.24 29.19
CA GLY A 72 0.76 -15.80 27.91
C GLY A 72 1.00 -16.99 27.00
N SER A 73 0.11 -17.22 26.04
CA SER A 73 0.36 -18.08 24.90
C SER A 73 1.46 -17.45 24.04
N SER A 74 2.61 -18.11 24.02
CA SER A 74 3.77 -17.78 23.19
C SER A 74 3.48 -18.05 21.72
N SER A 75 3.40 -17.00 20.90
CA SER A 75 3.56 -17.11 19.44
C SER A 75 4.03 -15.77 18.84
N GLY A 76 5.30 -15.73 18.39
CA GLY A 76 5.87 -14.65 17.57
C GLY A 76 6.54 -13.51 18.34
N GLN A 77 7.87 -13.58 18.49
CA GLN A 77 8.71 -12.58 19.18
C GLN A 77 8.78 -11.25 18.41
N GLY A 78 7.82 -10.36 18.62
CA GLY A 78 7.92 -8.96 18.21
C GLY A 78 7.46 -8.04 19.34
N LYS A 79 8.06 -6.86 19.46
CA LYS A 79 7.67 -5.87 20.47
C LYS A 79 6.42 -5.14 19.97
N GLU A 80 5.35 -5.18 20.77
CA GLU A 80 4.16 -4.39 20.50
C GLU A 80 4.43 -2.93 20.88
N VAL A 81 4.23 -2.02 19.91
CA VAL A 81 4.50 -0.59 20.03
C VAL A 81 3.34 0.23 19.46
N ALA A 82 3.21 1.48 19.92
CA ALA A 82 2.25 2.41 19.35
C ALA A 82 2.66 2.79 17.91
N PRO A 83 1.71 2.84 16.95
CA PRO A 83 2.03 3.13 15.55
C PRO A 83 2.77 4.44 15.35
N LEU A 84 2.38 5.51 16.06
CA LEU A 84 3.06 6.80 15.96
C LEU A 84 4.54 6.71 16.37
N LEU A 85 4.85 5.91 17.39
CA LEU A 85 6.22 5.70 17.83
C LEU A 85 7.02 4.90 16.79
N ALA A 86 6.42 3.85 16.22
CA ALA A 86 7.05 3.07 15.15
C ALA A 86 7.35 3.91 13.90
N VAL A 87 6.42 4.79 13.52
CA VAL A 87 6.60 5.74 12.41
C VAL A 87 7.73 6.72 12.72
N TYR A 88 7.76 7.28 13.92
CA TYR A 88 8.80 8.21 14.36
C TYR A 88 10.21 7.58 14.33
N GLU A 89 10.36 6.39 14.92
CA GLU A 89 11.62 5.64 14.90
C GLU A 89 12.06 5.29 13.47
N LEU A 90 11.12 4.92 12.60
CA LEU A 90 11.43 4.65 11.20
C LEU A 90 11.96 5.89 10.50
N LEU A 91 11.28 7.02 10.64
CA LEU A 91 11.67 8.28 9.99
C LEU A 91 13.05 8.73 10.47
N LEU A 92 13.31 8.66 11.78
CA LEU A 92 14.65 8.92 12.34
C LEU A 92 15.71 8.00 11.71
N SER A 93 15.43 6.69 11.62
CA SER A 93 16.36 5.72 11.01
C SER A 93 16.60 5.97 9.51
N ALA A 94 15.63 6.56 8.82
CA ALA A 94 15.72 6.96 7.43
C ALA A 94 16.42 8.33 7.24
N GLY A 95 16.93 8.94 8.31
CA GLY A 95 17.67 10.21 8.27
C GLY A 95 16.81 11.46 8.35
N PHE A 96 15.52 11.34 8.70
CA PHE A 96 14.68 12.49 9.00
C PHE A 96 14.92 12.93 10.44
N ASP A 97 15.68 14.02 10.62
CA ASP A 97 15.89 14.64 11.93
C ASP A 97 14.83 15.73 12.21
N PRO A 98 13.88 15.48 13.13
CA PRO A 98 12.83 16.42 13.49
C PRO A 98 13.33 17.60 14.34
N GLU A 99 14.55 17.58 14.87
CA GLU A 99 15.15 18.68 15.63
C GLU A 99 15.93 19.67 14.73
N ALA A 100 16.11 19.32 13.45
CA ALA A 100 16.75 20.20 12.48
C ALA A 100 15.93 21.49 12.27
N ALA A 101 16.60 22.63 12.04
CA ALA A 101 15.96 23.96 11.91
C ALA A 101 14.88 24.06 10.79
N HIS A 102 14.85 23.11 9.85
CA HIS A 102 13.87 23.04 8.76
C HIS A 102 12.74 22.02 9.02
N ALA A 103 12.75 21.34 10.16
CA ALA A 103 11.86 20.23 10.46
C ALA A 103 10.38 20.61 10.46
N ALA A 104 10.01 21.81 10.89
CA ALA A 104 8.60 22.23 10.90
C ALA A 104 7.98 22.24 9.49
N TYR A 105 8.71 22.74 8.48
CA TYR A 105 8.27 22.74 7.09
C TYR A 105 8.30 21.33 6.48
N MET A 106 9.36 20.55 6.79
CA MET A 106 9.46 19.17 6.32
C MET A 106 8.38 18.27 6.91
N ILE A 107 7.96 18.47 8.17
CA ILE A 107 6.90 17.70 8.82
C ILE A 107 5.56 17.97 8.15
N ASP A 108 5.24 19.23 7.83
CA ASP A 108 4.01 19.57 7.11
C ASP A 108 4.00 18.94 5.71
N GLU A 109 5.10 19.07 4.97
CA GLU A 109 5.24 18.47 3.63
C GLU A 109 5.18 16.93 3.68
N LEU A 110 5.88 16.29 4.62
CA LEU A 110 5.84 14.84 4.81
C LEU A 110 4.45 14.38 5.23
N SER A 111 3.76 15.12 6.10
CA SER A 111 2.42 14.73 6.56
C SER A 111 1.42 14.62 5.40
N SER A 112 1.55 15.47 4.38
CA SER A 112 0.69 15.43 3.19
C SER A 112 1.04 14.29 2.21
N LYS A 113 2.28 13.80 2.26
CA LYS A 113 2.80 12.72 1.39
C LYS A 113 2.80 11.35 2.07
N LEU A 114 2.76 11.31 3.39
CA LEU A 114 2.87 10.08 4.16
C LEU A 114 1.55 9.31 4.15
N ALA A 115 1.63 8.02 3.87
CA ALA A 115 0.50 7.13 3.86
C ALA A 115 0.90 5.76 4.42
N VAL A 116 -0.10 4.91 4.66
CA VAL A 116 0.11 3.50 4.98
C VAL A 116 -0.19 2.63 3.78
N ALA A 117 0.53 1.54 3.65
CA ALA A 117 0.22 0.45 2.73
C ALA A 117 -0.10 -0.79 3.56
N ILE A 118 -1.30 -1.34 3.42
CA ILE A 118 -1.81 -2.45 4.23
C ILE A 118 -2.09 -3.67 3.35
N ALA A 119 -1.51 -4.81 3.71
CA ALA A 119 -1.80 -6.10 3.06
C ALA A 119 -2.56 -7.02 4.02
N PRO A 120 -3.65 -7.66 3.58
CA PRO A 120 -4.46 -8.55 4.42
C PRO A 120 -3.79 -9.89 4.76
N ASP A 121 -2.63 -10.17 4.17
CA ASP A 121 -1.97 -11.47 4.26
C ASP A 121 -1.05 -11.58 5.48
N SER A 122 -1.57 -12.21 6.54
CA SER A 122 -0.84 -12.42 7.78
C SER A 122 0.15 -13.61 7.74
N TRP A 123 0.11 -14.45 6.70
CA TRP A 123 0.76 -15.76 6.70
C TRP A 123 2.00 -15.81 5.81
N ARG A 124 1.99 -15.08 4.68
CA ARG A 124 3.18 -14.96 3.83
C ARG A 124 4.28 -14.18 4.57
N PRO A 125 5.54 -14.62 4.49
CA PRO A 125 6.64 -13.85 5.06
C PRO A 125 6.75 -12.49 4.35
N ALA A 126 7.16 -11.46 5.09
CA ALA A 126 7.19 -10.09 4.59
C ALA A 126 8.03 -9.91 3.32
N SER A 127 9.06 -10.75 3.13
CA SER A 127 9.93 -10.80 1.95
C SER A 127 9.25 -11.30 0.67
N GLU A 128 8.13 -12.02 0.79
CA GLU A 128 7.36 -12.53 -0.35
C GLU A 128 6.21 -11.60 -0.77
N LEU A 129 5.99 -10.51 -0.02
CA LEU A 129 4.93 -9.54 -0.32
C LEU A 129 5.43 -8.52 -1.34
N SER A 130 4.76 -8.50 -2.49
CA SER A 130 4.94 -7.55 -3.57
C SER A 130 4.12 -6.27 -3.33
N ALA A 131 4.37 -5.23 -4.13
CA ALA A 131 3.60 -3.99 -4.05
C ALA A 131 2.09 -4.20 -4.32
N ASP A 132 1.75 -5.21 -5.13
CA ASP A 132 0.37 -5.53 -5.50
C ASP A 132 -0.45 -6.14 -4.35
N ASP A 133 0.25 -6.66 -3.34
CA ASP A 133 -0.40 -7.22 -2.15
C ASP A 133 -0.91 -6.13 -1.20
N PHE A 134 -0.42 -4.89 -1.34
CA PHE A 134 -0.76 -3.79 -0.46
C PHE A 134 -1.82 -2.86 -1.06
N GLN A 135 -2.72 -2.41 -0.19
CA GLN A 135 -3.62 -1.29 -0.42
C GLN A 135 -3.05 -0.05 0.28
N VAL A 136 -2.78 1.00 -0.49
CA VAL A 136 -2.40 2.31 0.03
C VAL A 136 -3.64 3.03 0.56
N ALA A 137 -3.51 3.66 1.72
CA ALA A 137 -4.57 4.43 2.37
C ALA A 137 -3.99 5.62 3.13
N ALA A 138 -4.79 6.68 3.26
CA ALA A 138 -4.44 7.85 4.04
C ALA A 138 -4.31 7.52 5.53
N ILE A 139 -3.48 8.29 6.23
CA ILE A 139 -3.56 8.43 7.69
C ILE A 139 -4.44 9.65 7.95
N SER A 140 -5.70 9.43 8.33
CA SER A 140 -6.68 10.51 8.47
C SER A 140 -6.64 11.20 9.83
N GLU A 141 -6.15 10.52 10.88
CA GLU A 141 -6.07 11.08 12.23
C GLU A 141 -4.94 10.45 13.03
N VAL A 142 -4.31 11.23 13.91
CA VAL A 142 -3.23 10.77 14.80
C VAL A 142 -3.52 11.24 16.22
N TRP A 143 -3.63 10.31 17.17
CA TRP A 143 -3.77 10.64 18.59
C TRP A 143 -2.42 10.70 19.27
N GLN A 144 -1.84 11.89 19.35
CA GLN A 144 -0.50 12.11 19.93
C GLN A 144 -0.35 11.52 21.35
N ARG A 145 -1.40 11.59 22.19
CA ARG A 145 -1.34 11.10 23.58
C ARG A 145 -1.22 9.58 23.69
N THR A 146 -1.90 8.84 22.81
CA THR A 146 -1.92 7.37 22.85
C THR A 146 -1.03 6.74 21.78
N GLY A 147 -0.63 7.52 20.77
CA GLY A 147 0.12 7.07 19.60
C GLY A 147 -0.71 6.30 18.57
N TYR A 148 -2.04 6.33 18.67
CA TYR A 148 -2.92 5.65 17.72
C TYR A 148 -3.01 6.41 16.41
N ILE A 149 -3.29 5.69 15.31
CA ILE A 149 -3.51 6.27 14.00
C ILE A 149 -4.82 5.77 13.40
N ARG A 150 -5.59 6.66 12.78
CA ARG A 150 -6.75 6.31 11.96
C ARG A 150 -6.30 6.21 10.51
N VAL A 151 -6.81 5.22 9.80
CA VAL A 151 -6.50 4.95 8.40
C VAL A 151 -7.78 4.82 7.59
N ASP A 152 -7.74 5.27 6.34
CA ASP A 152 -8.92 5.28 5.46
C ASP A 152 -9.09 3.95 4.71
N CYS A 153 -8.84 2.84 5.41
CA CYS A 153 -9.08 1.49 4.92
C CYS A 153 -9.39 0.53 6.08
N GLN A 154 -9.76 -0.71 5.73
CA GLN A 154 -10.05 -1.73 6.73
C GLN A 154 -8.77 -2.45 7.16
N ALA A 155 -8.28 -2.13 8.35
CA ALA A 155 -7.22 -2.84 9.05
C ALA A 155 -7.77 -3.94 9.97
N ARG A 156 -6.98 -5.00 10.19
CA ARG A 156 -7.28 -6.06 11.16
C ARG A 156 -6.00 -6.53 11.85
N PRO A 157 -6.10 -7.06 13.09
CA PRO A 157 -5.02 -7.81 13.71
C PRO A 157 -4.45 -8.87 12.76
N GLY A 158 -3.13 -8.94 12.67
CA GLY A 158 -2.38 -9.83 11.79
C GLY A 158 -2.05 -9.25 10.40
N TYR A 159 -2.76 -8.21 9.93
CA TYR A 159 -2.46 -7.59 8.64
C TYR A 159 -1.06 -6.99 8.63
N ARG A 160 -0.48 -6.84 7.44
CA ARG A 160 0.86 -6.27 7.26
C ARG A 160 0.74 -4.79 6.98
N LEU A 161 1.61 -3.99 7.57
CA LEU A 161 1.64 -2.54 7.38
C LEU A 161 3.03 -2.11 6.95
N ARG A 162 3.09 -1.21 5.96
CA ARG A 162 4.28 -0.46 5.57
C ARG A 162 3.98 1.03 5.59
N LEU A 163 5.02 1.82 5.85
CA LEU A 163 4.97 3.26 5.68
C LEU A 163 5.44 3.61 4.27
N VAL A 164 4.65 4.42 3.57
CA VAL A 164 4.91 4.76 2.16
C VAL A 164 4.78 6.26 1.93
N LEU A 165 5.50 6.75 0.92
CA LEU A 165 5.42 8.11 0.43
C LEU A 165 4.62 8.11 -0.86
N ARG A 166 3.61 8.97 -0.89
CA ARG A 166 2.85 9.35 -2.06
C ARG A 166 3.50 10.58 -2.67
N ASP A 167 4.35 10.34 -3.66
CA ASP A 167 5.01 11.37 -4.43
C ASP A 167 4.94 11.08 -5.92
N GLU A 168 5.27 12.11 -6.71
CA GLU A 168 5.32 12.03 -8.16
C GLU A 168 6.16 10.85 -8.65
N GLN A 169 7.33 10.65 -8.05
CA GLN A 169 8.29 9.64 -8.50
C GLN A 169 7.73 8.22 -8.37
N GLY A 170 7.24 7.83 -7.19
CA GLY A 170 6.70 6.48 -6.99
C GLY A 170 5.48 6.20 -7.86
N ILE A 171 4.74 7.24 -8.20
CA ILE A 171 3.57 7.14 -9.06
C ILE A 171 3.95 7.03 -10.54
N ALA A 172 4.91 7.82 -11.00
CA ALA A 172 5.46 7.74 -12.35
C ALA A 172 6.08 6.35 -12.60
N GLU A 173 6.87 5.85 -11.65
CA GLU A 173 7.51 4.53 -11.74
C GLU A 173 6.50 3.37 -11.79
N ASP A 174 5.46 3.39 -10.95
CA ASP A 174 4.38 2.39 -11.04
C ASP A 174 3.67 2.49 -12.39
N LEU A 175 3.30 3.70 -12.84
CA LEU A 175 2.63 3.87 -14.12
C LEU A 175 3.44 3.30 -15.30
N ASP A 176 4.72 3.65 -15.41
CA ASP A 176 5.60 3.14 -16.46
C ASP A 176 5.77 1.62 -16.36
N SER A 177 5.97 1.09 -15.15
CA SER A 177 6.10 -0.35 -14.91
C SER A 177 4.87 -1.12 -15.39
N ARG A 178 3.68 -0.60 -15.11
CA ARG A 178 2.41 -1.22 -15.53
C ARG A 178 2.18 -1.14 -17.02
N MET A 179 2.50 0.00 -17.65
CA MET A 179 2.40 0.15 -19.10
C MET A 179 3.39 -0.75 -19.84
N LEU A 180 4.61 -0.92 -19.31
CA LEU A 180 5.57 -1.90 -19.81
C LEU A 180 5.08 -3.33 -19.61
N GLY A 181 4.48 -3.65 -18.45
CA GLY A 181 3.87 -4.94 -18.17
C GLY A 181 2.75 -5.30 -19.15
N LEU A 182 1.92 -4.32 -19.52
CA LEU A 182 0.90 -4.47 -20.55
C LEU A 182 1.53 -4.84 -21.90
N LYS A 183 2.57 -4.11 -22.34
CA LYS A 183 3.29 -4.41 -23.60
C LYS A 183 3.94 -5.78 -23.60
N ARG A 184 4.57 -6.17 -22.49
CA ARG A 184 5.17 -7.51 -22.33
C ARG A 184 4.11 -8.60 -22.46
N THR A 185 2.94 -8.40 -21.85
CA THR A 185 1.81 -9.34 -21.94
C THR A 185 1.28 -9.46 -23.37
N GLU A 186 1.17 -8.33 -24.09
CA GLU A 186 0.77 -8.34 -25.50
C GLU A 186 1.79 -9.10 -26.37
N LEU A 187 3.08 -8.82 -26.20
CA LEU A 187 4.15 -9.46 -26.95
C LEU A 187 4.22 -10.97 -26.67
N ALA A 188 4.10 -11.38 -25.41
CA ALA A 188 4.07 -12.79 -25.02
C ALA A 188 2.89 -13.53 -25.67
N GLY A 189 1.72 -12.89 -25.79
CA GLY A 189 0.57 -13.41 -26.52
C GLY A 189 0.88 -13.64 -28.00
N VAL A 190 1.55 -12.69 -28.65
CA VAL A 190 1.98 -12.82 -30.05
C VAL A 190 2.96 -13.99 -30.22
N LEU A 191 3.99 -14.06 -29.38
CA LEU A 191 5.02 -15.10 -29.45
C LEU A 191 4.47 -16.51 -29.15
N SER A 192 3.44 -16.61 -28.30
CA SER A 192 2.76 -17.88 -27.98
C SER A 192 1.66 -18.25 -28.98
N GLY A 193 1.51 -17.52 -30.09
CA GLY A 193 0.49 -17.77 -31.11
C GLY A 193 -0.94 -17.47 -30.67
N LYS A 194 -1.12 -16.78 -29.55
CA LYS A 194 -2.41 -16.36 -28.98
C LYS A 194 -2.48 -14.84 -28.85
N PRO A 195 -2.32 -14.08 -29.96
CA PRO A 195 -2.38 -12.63 -29.90
C PRO A 195 -3.75 -12.15 -29.44
N ARG A 196 -3.77 -11.19 -28.53
CA ARG A 196 -5.02 -10.49 -28.19
C ARG A 196 -5.41 -9.57 -29.36
N PRO A 197 -6.71 -9.33 -29.59
CA PRO A 197 -7.18 -8.33 -30.53
C PRO A 197 -6.56 -6.97 -30.25
N ARG A 198 -6.35 -6.17 -31.30
CA ARG A 198 -5.85 -4.80 -31.13
C ARG A 198 -6.82 -3.99 -30.24
N PRO A 199 -6.29 -3.14 -29.34
CA PRO A 199 -7.11 -2.22 -28.58
C PRO A 199 -7.89 -1.26 -29.49
N LEU A 200 -9.14 -0.95 -29.14
CA LEU A 200 -9.98 0.02 -29.83
C LEU A 200 -9.95 1.39 -29.17
N ALA A 201 -9.95 1.40 -27.83
CA ALA A 201 -9.99 2.59 -27.00
C ALA A 201 -9.54 2.21 -25.57
N ALA A 202 -9.35 3.23 -24.74
CA ALA A 202 -9.07 3.06 -23.32
C ALA A 202 -9.88 4.05 -22.47
N LEU A 203 -10.17 3.64 -21.24
CA LEU A 203 -10.76 4.48 -20.19
C LEU A 203 -9.75 4.57 -19.05
N LEU A 204 -9.41 5.80 -18.66
CA LEU A 204 -8.56 6.08 -17.50
C LEU A 204 -9.42 6.67 -16.39
N PHE A 205 -9.56 5.93 -15.29
CA PHE A 205 -10.25 6.37 -14.09
C PHE A 205 -9.19 6.91 -13.12
N THR A 206 -9.17 8.21 -12.87
CA THR A 206 -8.15 8.85 -12.04
C THR A 206 -8.75 9.40 -10.76
N ASP A 207 -8.11 9.10 -9.63
CA ASP A 207 -8.45 9.70 -8.34
C ASP A 207 -8.26 11.22 -8.37
N ILE A 208 -9.16 12.00 -7.74
CA ILE A 208 -9.07 13.47 -7.73
C ILE A 208 -7.79 14.00 -7.07
N GLY A 209 -7.14 13.21 -6.20
CA GLY A 209 -5.84 13.57 -5.63
C GLY A 209 -4.67 13.35 -6.61
N ARG A 210 -4.88 12.66 -7.74
CA ARG A 210 -3.87 12.41 -8.78
C ARG A 210 -4.08 13.42 -9.90
N GLY A 211 -3.47 14.59 -9.74
CA GLY A 211 -3.63 15.70 -10.68
C GLY A 211 -2.40 16.60 -10.69
N SER A 212 -2.55 17.83 -11.21
CA SER A 212 -1.43 18.77 -11.36
C SER A 212 -0.74 19.11 -10.04
N MET A 213 -1.44 19.05 -8.90
CA MET A 213 -0.82 19.23 -7.58
C MET A 213 0.19 18.13 -7.22
N LEU A 214 0.04 16.93 -7.81
CA LEU A 214 0.90 15.78 -7.54
C LEU A 214 2.03 15.65 -8.57
N TYR A 215 1.75 15.98 -9.84
CA TYR A 215 2.69 15.81 -10.95
C TYR A 215 3.38 17.11 -11.41
N ASP A 216 3.02 18.25 -10.83
CA ASP A 216 3.38 19.59 -11.31
C ASP A 216 3.09 19.81 -12.81
N SER A 217 2.17 19.01 -13.37
CA SER A 217 1.90 18.93 -14.81
C SER A 217 0.46 18.52 -15.08
N PRO A 218 -0.25 19.21 -15.99
CA PRO A 218 -1.58 18.79 -16.39
C PRO A 218 -1.53 17.52 -17.23
N SER A 219 -2.57 16.67 -17.11
CA SER A 219 -2.77 15.52 -17.99
C SER A 219 -1.60 14.52 -18.03
N TYR A 220 -0.82 14.42 -16.95
CA TYR A 220 0.38 13.57 -16.87
C TYR A 220 0.05 12.10 -17.19
N GLU A 221 -0.82 11.47 -16.39
CA GLU A 221 -1.13 10.04 -16.55
C GLU A 221 -1.70 9.73 -17.94
N SER A 222 -2.61 10.57 -18.45
CA SER A 222 -3.17 10.39 -19.79
C SER A 222 -2.11 10.50 -20.89
N SER A 223 -1.14 11.41 -20.74
CA SER A 223 -0.07 11.59 -21.72
C SER A 223 0.86 10.38 -21.75
N VAL A 224 1.23 9.87 -20.57
CA VAL A 224 2.00 8.63 -20.44
C VAL A 224 1.24 7.47 -21.06
N VAL A 225 -0.03 7.25 -20.68
CA VAL A 225 -0.85 6.17 -21.23
C VAL A 225 -0.96 6.25 -22.75
N SER A 226 -1.19 7.44 -23.32
CA SER A 226 -1.26 7.64 -24.78
C SER A 226 0.05 7.34 -25.49
N SER A 227 1.21 7.55 -24.85
CA SER A 227 2.51 7.21 -25.44
C SER A 227 2.70 5.69 -25.62
N TYR A 228 2.20 4.89 -24.67
CA TYR A 228 2.25 3.43 -24.74
C TYR A 228 1.08 2.83 -25.53
N LEU A 229 -0.11 3.43 -25.45
CA LEU A 229 -1.34 2.93 -26.04
C LEU A 229 -1.98 4.02 -26.93
N PRO A 230 -1.57 4.12 -28.20
CA PRO A 230 -2.02 5.16 -29.12
C PRO A 230 -3.44 4.86 -29.67
N VAL A 231 -4.42 4.87 -28.78
CA VAL A 231 -5.86 4.72 -29.05
C VAL A 231 -6.63 5.87 -28.42
N PRO A 232 -7.87 6.15 -28.86
CA PRO A 232 -8.73 7.11 -28.17
C PRO A 232 -8.82 6.79 -26.67
N LEU A 233 -8.50 7.80 -25.85
CA LEU A 233 -8.49 7.72 -24.40
C LEU A 233 -9.55 8.67 -23.84
N ALA A 234 -10.46 8.15 -23.02
CA ALA A 234 -11.38 8.97 -22.25
C ALA A 234 -11.01 8.91 -20.76
N GLY A 235 -11.08 10.06 -20.09
CA GLY A 235 -10.83 10.18 -18.65
C GLY A 235 -12.13 10.19 -17.85
N VAL A 236 -12.11 9.58 -16.67
CA VAL A 236 -13.17 9.65 -15.65
C VAL A 236 -12.50 10.02 -14.32
N PHE A 237 -13.01 11.05 -13.66
CA PHE A 237 -12.51 11.45 -12.34
C PHE A 237 -13.41 10.88 -11.25
N GLY A 238 -12.82 10.35 -10.19
CA GLY A 238 -13.52 9.86 -9.01
C GLY A 238 -12.70 10.09 -7.75
N SER A 239 -13.32 9.95 -6.58
CA SER A 239 -12.60 10.08 -5.30
C SER A 239 -12.07 8.75 -4.76
N ALA A 240 -12.48 7.65 -5.37
CA ALA A 240 -12.03 6.31 -5.05
C ALA A 240 -12.52 5.31 -6.10
N GLN A 241 -11.90 4.14 -6.15
CA GLN A 241 -12.24 3.05 -7.05
C GLN A 241 -12.51 1.76 -6.25
N VAL A 242 -13.59 1.07 -6.58
CA VAL A 242 -13.84 -0.26 -6.00
C VAL A 242 -13.05 -1.29 -6.81
N SER A 243 -12.20 -2.06 -6.13
CA SER A 243 -11.40 -3.10 -6.76
C SER A 243 -11.29 -4.34 -5.88
N THR A 244 -10.94 -5.46 -6.49
CA THR A 244 -10.64 -6.74 -5.82
C THR A 244 -9.17 -7.11 -5.93
N ALA A 245 -8.27 -6.12 -6.10
CA ALA A 245 -6.85 -6.36 -6.39
C ALA A 245 -6.15 -7.22 -5.32
N ASN A 246 -6.50 -7.04 -4.04
CA ASN A 246 -6.01 -7.84 -2.92
C ASN A 246 -6.89 -9.08 -2.58
N GLY A 247 -7.70 -9.55 -3.54
CA GLY A 247 -8.56 -10.74 -3.37
C GLY A 247 -9.89 -10.49 -2.64
N LYS A 248 -10.15 -9.26 -2.16
CA LYS A 248 -11.42 -8.85 -1.57
C LYS A 248 -11.86 -7.50 -2.13
N ALA A 249 -13.17 -7.30 -2.28
CA ALA A 249 -13.69 -5.98 -2.65
C ALA A 249 -13.33 -4.95 -1.58
N ALA A 250 -12.58 -3.93 -1.97
CA ALA A 250 -12.18 -2.81 -1.14
C ALA A 250 -12.27 -1.51 -1.94
N LEU A 251 -12.37 -0.40 -1.21
CA LEU A 251 -12.30 0.95 -1.77
C LEU A 251 -10.83 1.36 -1.81
N TYR A 252 -10.31 1.65 -3.00
CA TYR A 252 -8.94 2.10 -3.20
C TYR A 252 -8.98 3.60 -3.46
N GLU A 253 -8.32 4.34 -2.59
CA GLU A 253 -8.06 5.76 -2.76
C GLU A 253 -6.67 5.93 -3.37
N PHE A 254 -6.37 7.15 -3.81
CA PHE A 254 -5.04 7.51 -4.32
C PHE A 254 -4.60 6.70 -5.54
N THR A 255 -5.55 6.09 -6.25
CA THR A 255 -5.28 5.17 -7.35
C THR A 255 -5.82 5.67 -8.68
N SER A 256 -5.23 5.18 -9.76
CA SER A 256 -5.80 5.24 -11.09
C SER A 256 -6.07 3.83 -11.61
N ALA A 257 -7.07 3.69 -12.47
CA ALA A 257 -7.42 2.41 -13.09
C ALA A 257 -7.50 2.58 -14.60
N LEU A 258 -6.79 1.72 -15.33
CA LEU A 258 -6.80 1.71 -16.79
C LEU A 258 -7.65 0.53 -17.28
N ALA A 259 -8.69 0.81 -18.05
CA ALA A 259 -9.45 -0.19 -18.77
C ALA A 259 -9.11 -0.11 -20.26
N VAL A 260 -8.78 -1.26 -20.86
CA VAL A 260 -8.46 -1.35 -22.29
C VAL A 260 -9.57 -2.10 -23.01
N LEU A 261 -10.22 -1.43 -23.96
CA LEU A 261 -11.37 -1.94 -24.70
C LEU A 261 -10.90 -2.68 -25.94
N ARG A 262 -11.36 -3.92 -26.12
CA ARG A 262 -10.98 -4.77 -27.27
C ARG A 262 -12.22 -5.41 -27.89
N PRO A 263 -12.19 -5.74 -29.19
CA PRO A 263 -13.22 -6.56 -29.80
C PRO A 263 -13.31 -7.92 -29.10
N LEU A 264 -14.51 -8.41 -28.87
CA LEU A 264 -14.72 -9.79 -28.45
C LEU A 264 -14.41 -10.70 -29.65
N VAL A 265 -13.51 -11.66 -29.49
CA VAL A 265 -13.33 -12.74 -30.47
C VAL A 265 -14.27 -13.85 -30.07
N ALA A 266 -15.22 -14.19 -30.94
CA ALA A 266 -16.04 -15.37 -30.75
C ALA A 266 -15.13 -16.60 -30.73
N VAL A 267 -15.16 -17.36 -29.63
CA VAL A 267 -14.51 -18.67 -29.56
C VAL A 267 -15.36 -19.62 -30.38
N THR A 268 -14.97 -19.89 -31.63
CA THR A 268 -15.60 -20.95 -32.42
C THR A 268 -15.23 -22.29 -31.77
N GLN A 269 -16.15 -22.87 -31.01
CA GLN A 269 -16.01 -24.25 -30.55
C GLN A 269 -16.09 -25.15 -31.79
N SER A 270 -14.97 -25.74 -32.19
CA SER A 270 -14.95 -26.82 -33.16
C SER A 270 -15.66 -28.01 -32.52
N GLN A 271 -16.93 -28.23 -32.91
CA GLN A 271 -17.62 -29.48 -32.64
C GLN A 271 -16.84 -30.62 -33.31
N GLN A 272 -16.20 -31.42 -32.47
CA GLN A 272 -15.67 -32.73 -32.82
C GLN A 272 -16.89 -33.65 -32.99
N ALA A 273 -17.40 -33.74 -34.21
CA ALA A 273 -18.33 -34.78 -34.61
C ALA A 273 -17.49 -36.02 -34.96
N ASP A 274 -17.25 -36.86 -33.95
CA ASP A 274 -16.90 -38.27 -34.20
C ASP A 274 -18.14 -38.93 -34.83
N GLY A 275 -17.97 -39.39 -36.06
CA GLY A 275 -18.84 -40.34 -36.73
C GLY A 275 -18.20 -41.72 -36.77
#